data_AF-A0A3D4M366-F1
#
_entry.id   AF-A0A3D4M366-F1
#
_cell.length_a   1.000
_cell.length_b   1.000
_cell.length_c   1.000
_cell.angle_alpha   90.00
_cell.angle_beta   90.00
_cell.angle_gamma   90.00
#
_symmetry.space_group_name_H-M   'P 1'
#
loop_
_entity.id
_entity.type
_entity.pdbx_description
1 polymer ?
#
loop_
_entity_poly.entity_id
_entity_poly.type
_entity_poly.pdbx_seq_one_letter_code
_entity_poly.pdbx_strand_id
1 'polypeptide(L)'
;MDENIFAYFELLEVMAFFAGYAILYAFVHVLADLGNIKFKEKIRSIIPLLPLSYVLTGLLFLGYLIKGVLLVNNQADGPIQIHIPLLHYVGLLSLLFWIPFFRKRAWLSLVHSLFFFSYICLDLVKYLRNKIGVEILQNDMKVLLDGVLISFFSLLCLVLLSYAWARVRKGRA
;
A
#
# COMPACT_ATOMS: atom_id res chain seq x y z
N MET A 1 1.88 11.03 28.06
CA MET A 1 1.03 11.57 26.96
C MET A 1 1.64 11.25 25.61
N ASP A 2 2.96 11.00 25.57
CA ASP A 2 3.75 10.80 24.36
C ASP A 2 3.54 9.43 23.68
N GLU A 3 3.26 8.37 24.45
CA GLU A 3 3.01 7.02 23.90
C GLU A 3 1.85 6.98 22.89
N ASN A 4 0.80 7.78 23.11
CA ASN A 4 -0.33 7.87 22.17
C ASN A 4 0.03 8.56 20.85
N ILE A 5 1.00 9.47 20.87
CA ILE A 5 1.42 10.22 19.68
C ILE A 5 2.33 9.35 18.82
N PHE A 6 3.27 8.62 19.41
CA PHE A 6 4.12 7.69 18.66
C PHE A 6 3.32 6.52 18.06
N ALA A 7 2.37 5.97 18.83
CA ALA A 7 1.41 4.99 18.33
C ALA A 7 0.61 5.51 17.12
N TYR A 8 0.22 6.79 17.15
CA TYR A 8 -0.45 7.43 16.01
C TYR A 8 0.48 7.58 14.80
N PHE A 9 1.73 7.99 14.99
CA PHE A 9 2.70 8.06 13.90
C PHE A 9 2.95 6.70 13.25
N GLU A 10 3.14 5.64 14.04
CA GLU A 10 3.30 4.29 13.50
C GLU A 10 2.06 3.83 12.74
N LEU A 11 0.86 4.19 13.21
CA LEU A 11 -0.37 3.92 12.48
C LEU A 11 -0.39 4.63 11.12
N LEU A 12 -0.04 5.91 11.09
CA LEU A 12 0.03 6.69 9.84
C LEU A 12 1.06 6.13 8.87
N GLU A 13 2.22 5.69 9.36
CA GLU A 13 3.25 5.08 8.52
C GLU A 13 2.69 3.85 7.79
N VAL A 14 2.08 2.92 8.51
CA VAL A 14 1.55 1.70 7.87
C VAL A 14 0.37 2.03 6.94
N MET A 15 -0.48 3.01 7.30
CA MET A 15 -1.54 3.51 6.41
C MET A 15 -0.97 4.13 5.13
N ALA A 16 0.12 4.88 5.21
CA ALA A 16 0.80 5.48 4.06
C ALA A 16 1.25 4.42 3.05
N PHE A 17 1.62 3.22 3.48
CA PHE A 17 1.97 2.15 2.55
C PHE A 17 0.75 1.40 2.02
N PHE A 18 -0.23 1.06 2.88
CA PHE A 18 -1.21 0.03 2.51
C PHE A 18 -2.65 0.50 2.30
N ALA A 19 -3.05 1.66 2.81
CA ALA A 19 -4.45 2.09 2.75
C ALA A 19 -4.88 2.51 1.33
N GLY A 20 -3.99 3.16 0.58
CA GLY A 20 -4.28 3.62 -0.79
C GLY A 20 -4.51 2.50 -1.81
N TYR A 21 -4.08 1.27 -1.51
CA TYR A 21 -4.27 0.14 -2.41
C TYR A 21 -5.74 -0.21 -2.65
N ALA A 22 -6.62 -0.01 -1.66
CA ALA A 22 -8.05 -0.23 -1.83
C ALA A 22 -8.64 0.66 -2.94
N ILE A 23 -8.21 1.92 -2.99
CA ILE A 23 -8.61 2.88 -4.03
C ILE A 23 -8.04 2.47 -5.38
N LEU A 24 -6.74 2.12 -5.44
CA LEU A 24 -6.12 1.61 -6.68
C LEU A 24 -6.86 0.40 -7.22
N TYR A 25 -7.19 -0.56 -6.35
CA TYR A 25 -7.90 -1.78 -6.71
C TYR A 25 -9.26 -1.45 -7.33
N ALA A 26 -10.06 -0.61 -6.67
CA ALA A 26 -11.35 -0.17 -7.18
C ALA A 26 -11.20 0.56 -8.52
N PHE A 27 -10.24 1.48 -8.63
CA PHE A 27 -9.97 2.25 -9.83
C PHE A 27 -9.66 1.35 -11.04
N VAL A 28 -8.78 0.36 -10.88
CA VAL A 28 -8.42 -0.56 -11.98
C VAL A 28 -9.61 -1.40 -12.42
N HIS A 29 -10.46 -1.85 -11.50
CA HIS A 29 -11.66 -2.63 -11.85
C HIS A 29 -12.71 -1.77 -12.56
N VAL A 30 -12.96 -0.55 -12.07
CA VAL A 30 -13.85 0.40 -12.74
C VAL A 30 -13.36 0.71 -14.15
N LEU A 31 -12.05 0.96 -14.33
CA LEU A 31 -11.47 1.17 -15.65
C LEU A 31 -11.59 -0.07 -16.56
N ALA A 32 -11.51 -1.28 -16.01
CA ALA A 32 -11.63 -2.52 -16.78
C ALA A 32 -13.01 -2.73 -17.40
N ASP A 33 -14.04 -2.07 -16.85
CA ASP A 33 -15.42 -2.14 -17.34
C ASP A 33 -15.83 -0.93 -18.19
N LEU A 34 -15.01 0.11 -18.23
CA LEU A 34 -15.20 1.29 -19.08
C LEU A 34 -14.55 1.11 -20.47
N GLY A 35 -15.03 1.85 -21.47
CA GLY A 35 -14.40 1.94 -22.79
C GLY A 35 -14.75 0.82 -23.78
N ASN A 36 -14.01 0.78 -24.90
CA ASN A 36 -14.20 -0.20 -25.97
C ASN A 36 -13.52 -1.56 -25.65
N ILE A 37 -13.83 -2.61 -26.43
CA ILE A 37 -13.34 -3.99 -26.20
C ILE A 37 -11.82 -4.03 -26.08
N LYS A 38 -11.08 -3.35 -26.97
CA LYS A 38 -9.61 -3.32 -26.98
C LYS A 38 -9.04 -2.68 -25.70
N PHE A 39 -9.65 -1.60 -25.22
CA PHE A 39 -9.25 -0.95 -23.98
C PHE A 39 -9.50 -1.86 -22.78
N LYS A 40 -10.67 -2.51 -22.72
CA LYS A 40 -11.02 -3.46 -21.65
C LYS A 40 -10.03 -4.61 -21.56
N GLU A 41 -9.68 -5.23 -22.68
CA GLU A 41 -8.67 -6.30 -22.73
C GLU A 41 -7.31 -5.83 -22.19
N LYS A 42 -6.89 -4.63 -22.57
CA LYS A 42 -5.63 -4.05 -22.10
C LYS A 42 -5.64 -3.81 -20.59
N ILE A 43 -6.70 -3.22 -20.03
CA ILE A 43 -6.79 -3.01 -18.59
C ILE A 43 -6.95 -4.33 -17.82
N ARG A 44 -7.72 -5.30 -18.34
CA ARG A 44 -7.84 -6.64 -17.72
C ARG A 44 -6.50 -7.36 -17.63
N SER A 45 -5.57 -7.10 -18.54
CA SER A 45 -4.20 -7.65 -18.46
C SER A 45 -3.38 -7.09 -17.27
N ILE A 46 -3.81 -5.97 -16.69
CA ILE A 46 -3.18 -5.32 -15.52
C ILE A 46 -3.70 -5.93 -14.20
N ILE A 47 -4.92 -6.46 -14.15
CA ILE A 47 -5.53 -7.02 -12.92
C ILE A 47 -4.62 -8.08 -12.24
N PRO A 48 -4.00 -9.03 -12.97
CA PRO A 48 -3.07 -9.99 -12.38
C PRO A 48 -1.80 -9.37 -11.77
N LEU A 49 -1.47 -8.12 -12.12
CA LEU A 49 -0.34 -7.39 -11.56
C LEU A 49 -0.68 -6.70 -10.23
N LEU A 50 -1.96 -6.55 -9.87
CA LEU A 50 -2.38 -5.88 -8.64
C LEU A 50 -1.80 -6.55 -7.37
N PRO A 51 -1.77 -7.89 -7.21
CA PRO A 51 -1.17 -8.48 -6.03
C PRO A 51 0.35 -8.29 -6.00
N LEU A 52 1.00 -8.29 -7.17
CA LEU A 52 2.42 -8.02 -7.27
C LEU A 52 2.75 -6.56 -6.94
N SER A 53 1.91 -5.60 -7.34
CA SER A 53 2.11 -4.19 -6.99
C SER A 53 1.99 -4.00 -5.48
N TYR A 54 1.08 -4.74 -4.85
CA TYR A 54 0.94 -4.77 -3.41
C TYR A 54 2.19 -5.33 -2.71
N VAL A 55 2.79 -6.40 -3.24
CA VAL A 55 4.07 -6.89 -2.71
C VAL A 55 5.18 -5.87 -2.88
N LEU A 56 5.25 -5.18 -4.02
CA LEU A 56 6.26 -4.16 -4.23
C LEU A 56 6.12 -3.04 -3.20
N THR A 57 4.90 -2.63 -2.88
CA THR A 57 4.63 -1.71 -1.76
C THR A 57 5.08 -2.27 -0.42
N GLY A 58 4.83 -3.56 -0.16
CA GLY A 58 5.33 -4.27 1.02
C GLY A 58 6.86 -4.34 1.10
N LEU A 59 7.55 -4.46 -0.04
CA LEU A 59 9.00 -4.43 -0.12
C LEU A 59 9.55 -3.02 0.15
N LEU A 60 8.88 -1.97 -0.33
CA LEU A 60 9.22 -0.58 0.02
C LEU A 60 9.05 -0.34 1.51
N PHE A 61 7.98 -0.86 2.11
CA PHE A 61 7.75 -0.80 3.55
C PHE A 61 8.83 -1.56 4.33
N LEU A 62 9.20 -2.78 3.90
CA LEU A 62 10.32 -3.51 4.49
C LEU A 62 11.64 -2.71 4.38
N GLY A 63 11.90 -2.09 3.23
CA GLY A 63 13.05 -1.21 3.03
C GLY A 63 13.04 0.00 3.97
N TYR A 64 11.88 0.59 4.21
CA TYR A 64 11.69 1.66 5.20
C TYR A 64 12.07 1.20 6.62
N LEU A 65 11.56 0.03 7.05
CA LEU A 65 11.88 -0.53 8.36
C LEU A 65 13.37 -0.84 8.52
N ILE A 66 14.00 -1.43 7.51
CA ILE A 66 15.45 -1.72 7.51
C ILE A 66 16.25 -0.42 7.60
N LYS A 67 15.86 0.62 6.84
CA LYS A 67 16.51 1.94 6.91
C LYS A 67 16.42 2.51 8.32
N GLY A 68 15.26 2.40 8.96
CA GLY A 68 15.09 2.81 10.36
C GLY A 68 16.10 2.12 11.28
N VAL A 69 16.15 0.79 11.24
CA VAL A 69 17.06 -0.01 12.10
C VAL A 69 18.55 0.28 11.81
N LEU A 70 18.93 0.45 10.54
CA LEU A 70 20.33 0.70 10.16
C LEU A 70 20.80 2.12 10.53
N LEU A 71 19.93 3.13 10.48
CA LEU A 71 20.29 4.50 10.86
C LEU A 71 20.43 4.67 12.36
N VAL A 72 19.59 4.00 13.16
CA VAL A 72 19.68 3.94 14.63
C VAL A 72 21.02 3.37 15.11
N ASN A 73 21.55 2.36 14.41
CA ASN A 73 22.83 1.77 14.82
C ASN A 73 24.05 2.66 14.51
N ASN A 74 23.87 3.72 13.70
CA ASN A 74 24.95 4.60 13.24
C ASN A 74 24.87 6.03 13.81
N GLN A 75 23.79 6.40 14.51
CA GLN A 75 23.63 7.70 15.17
C GLN A 75 23.30 7.47 16.65
N ALA A 76 23.85 8.31 17.54
CA ALA A 76 23.64 8.26 18.99
C ALA A 76 22.20 8.63 19.44
N ASP A 77 21.23 8.54 18.53
CA ASP A 77 19.83 8.72 18.80
C ASP A 77 19.24 7.35 19.16
N GLY A 78 18.53 7.27 20.28
CA GLY A 78 18.12 6.03 20.91
C GLY A 78 17.35 5.05 20.00
N PRO A 79 17.17 3.80 20.44
CA PRO A 79 16.51 2.77 19.64
C PRO A 79 15.13 3.25 19.15
N ILE A 80 14.79 2.99 17.89
CA ILE A 80 13.39 3.08 17.42
C ILE A 80 12.57 2.24 18.39
N GLN A 81 11.81 2.91 19.25
CA GLN A 81 10.83 2.26 20.09
C GLN A 81 9.67 1.93 19.17
N ILE A 82 9.51 0.64 18.86
CA ILE A 82 8.35 0.14 18.16
C ILE A 82 7.23 0.03 19.20
N HIS A 83 6.27 0.94 19.16
CA HIS A 83 5.15 1.02 20.09
C HIS A 83 4.05 0.01 19.72
N ILE A 84 3.85 -0.27 18.43
CA ILE A 84 2.85 -1.20 17.91
C ILE A 84 3.51 -2.20 16.95
N PRO A 85 4.27 -3.19 17.48
CA PRO A 85 4.95 -4.19 16.64
C PRO A 85 3.96 -5.03 15.83
N LEU A 86 2.75 -5.24 16.35
CA LEU A 86 1.69 -5.97 15.65
C LEU A 86 1.36 -5.35 14.29
N LEU A 87 1.30 -4.02 14.19
CA LEU A 87 0.90 -3.34 12.95
C LEU A 87 1.96 -3.50 11.86
N HIS A 88 3.24 -3.47 12.25
CA HIS A 88 4.37 -3.78 11.38
C HIS A 88 4.30 -5.22 10.87
N TYR A 89 4.06 -6.20 11.74
CA TYR A 89 3.92 -7.59 11.32
C TYR A 89 2.75 -7.78 10.35
N VAL A 90 1.60 -7.15 10.62
CA VAL A 90 0.47 -7.17 9.67
C VAL A 90 0.87 -6.53 8.34
N GLY A 91 1.54 -5.38 8.34
CA GLY A 91 2.07 -4.77 7.12
C GLY A 91 2.98 -5.72 6.31
N LEU A 92 3.87 -6.45 6.99
CA LEU A 92 4.77 -7.42 6.37
C LEU A 92 4.07 -8.67 5.81
N LEU A 93 2.83 -8.98 6.23
CA LEU A 93 2.03 -10.04 5.59
C LEU A 93 1.72 -9.73 4.12
N SER A 94 1.85 -8.48 3.69
CA SER A 94 1.79 -8.11 2.26
C SER A 94 2.82 -8.86 1.40
N LEU A 95 3.94 -9.32 1.97
CA LEU A 95 4.95 -10.09 1.25
C LEU A 95 4.48 -11.51 0.90
N LEU A 96 3.46 -12.05 1.60
CA LEU A 96 2.89 -13.36 1.29
C LEU A 96 2.25 -13.39 -0.11
N PHE A 97 1.86 -12.23 -0.66
CA PHE A 97 1.33 -12.12 -2.02
C PHE A 97 2.37 -12.38 -3.11
N TRP A 98 3.66 -12.54 -2.75
CA TRP A 98 4.68 -13.04 -3.67
C TRP A 98 4.47 -14.53 -4.00
N ILE A 99 3.93 -15.28 -3.04
CA ILE A 99 3.68 -16.71 -3.18
C ILE A 99 2.54 -16.91 -4.21
N PRO A 100 2.71 -17.82 -5.20
CA PRO A 100 1.73 -18.01 -6.27
C PRO A 100 0.29 -18.29 -5.80
N PHE A 101 0.12 -18.93 -4.65
CA PHE A 101 -1.18 -19.21 -4.05
C PHE A 101 -1.98 -17.92 -3.76
N PHE A 102 -1.35 -16.95 -3.10
CA PHE A 102 -1.96 -15.66 -2.77
C PHE A 102 -2.02 -14.74 -3.99
N ARG A 103 -0.98 -14.75 -4.83
CA ARG A 103 -0.89 -13.92 -6.04
C ARG A 103 -2.04 -14.14 -7.02
N LYS A 104 -2.56 -15.36 -7.13
CA LYS A 104 -3.70 -15.68 -8.03
C LYS A 104 -5.04 -15.12 -7.53
N ARG A 105 -5.11 -14.63 -6.29
CA ARG A 105 -6.35 -14.22 -5.61
C ARG A 105 -6.28 -12.74 -5.26
N ALA A 106 -6.47 -11.87 -6.26
CA ALA A 106 -6.32 -10.43 -6.05
C ALA A 106 -7.28 -9.81 -5.03
N TRP A 107 -8.42 -10.44 -4.78
CA TRP A 107 -9.32 -9.99 -3.71
C TRP A 107 -8.71 -10.15 -2.31
N LEU A 108 -7.76 -11.07 -2.10
CA LEU A 108 -7.10 -11.24 -0.80
C LEU A 108 -6.20 -10.04 -0.46
N SER A 109 -5.52 -9.45 -1.46
CA SER A 109 -4.72 -8.23 -1.23
C SER A 109 -5.61 -7.02 -0.97
N LEU A 110 -6.80 -6.98 -1.58
CA LEU A 110 -7.82 -6.00 -1.21
C LEU A 110 -8.25 -6.17 0.24
N VAL A 111 -8.61 -7.38 0.69
CA VAL A 111 -9.02 -7.64 2.09
C VAL A 111 -7.94 -7.21 3.07
N HIS A 112 -6.67 -7.50 2.77
CA HIS A 112 -5.55 -7.06 3.58
C HIS A 112 -5.42 -5.52 3.62
N SER A 113 -5.54 -4.85 2.48
CA SER A 113 -5.53 -3.38 2.41
C SER A 113 -6.73 -2.74 3.12
N LEU A 114 -7.91 -3.38 3.06
CA LEU A 114 -9.12 -2.90 3.72
C LEU A 114 -8.98 -2.82 5.24
N PHE A 115 -8.16 -3.69 5.84
CA PHE A 115 -7.82 -3.56 7.26
C PHE A 115 -7.24 -2.18 7.58
N PHE A 116 -6.27 -1.70 6.79
CA PHE A 116 -5.67 -0.37 6.97
C PHE A 116 -6.60 0.76 6.55
N PHE A 117 -7.30 0.58 5.42
CA PHE A 117 -8.27 1.56 4.94
C PHE A 117 -9.42 1.78 5.94
N SER A 118 -9.76 0.76 6.74
CA SER A 118 -10.81 0.88 7.76
C SER A 118 -10.50 1.94 8.83
N TYR A 119 -9.22 2.19 9.16
CA TYR A 119 -8.84 3.24 10.11
C TYR A 119 -9.23 4.63 9.58
N ILE A 120 -9.01 4.88 8.28
CA ILE A 120 -9.44 6.12 7.63
C ILE A 120 -10.95 6.30 7.73
N CYS A 121 -11.70 5.24 7.42
CA CYS A 121 -13.16 5.27 7.52
C CYS A 121 -13.62 5.54 8.95
N LEU A 122 -12.96 4.94 9.94
CA LEU A 122 -13.27 5.16 11.35
C LEU A 122 -13.00 6.60 11.78
N ASP A 123 -11.87 7.19 11.36
CA ASP A 123 -11.54 8.57 11.70
C ASP A 123 -12.46 9.57 10.99
N LEU A 124 -12.88 9.29 9.76
CA LEU A 124 -13.95 10.04 9.09
C LEU A 124 -15.27 9.99 9.89
N VAL A 125 -15.67 8.81 10.37
CA VAL A 125 -16.88 8.66 11.19
C VAL A 125 -16.74 9.38 12.54
N LYS A 126 -15.56 9.35 13.17
CA LYS A 126 -15.29 10.10 14.41
C LYS A 126 -15.37 11.61 14.17
N TYR A 127 -14.84 12.09 13.06
CA TYR A 127 -14.92 13.50 12.67
C TYR A 127 -16.38 13.95 12.49
N LEU A 128 -17.18 13.19 11.75
CA LEU A 128 -18.61 13.45 11.57
C LEU A 128 -19.41 13.45 12.88
N ARG A 129 -18.88 12.80 13.92
CA ARG A 129 -19.44 12.76 15.28
C ARG A 129 -18.80 13.78 16.24
N ASN A 130 -18.01 14.73 15.72
CA ASN A 130 -17.26 15.73 16.50
C ASN A 130 -16.36 15.13 17.59
N LYS A 131 -15.80 13.93 17.37
CA LYS A 131 -14.92 13.24 18.33
C LYS A 131 -13.43 13.48 18.11
N ILE A 132 -13.04 14.00 16.94
CA ILE A 132 -11.65 14.34 16.59
C ILE A 132 -11.63 15.71 15.92
N GLY A 133 -10.48 16.39 16.00
CA GLY A 133 -10.24 17.67 15.32
C GLY A 133 -10.11 17.52 13.81
N VAL A 134 -10.27 18.63 13.09
CA VAL A 134 -10.09 18.68 11.63
C VAL A 134 -8.64 18.40 11.23
N GLU A 135 -7.69 18.71 12.11
CA GLU A 135 -6.26 18.53 11.85
C GLU A 135 -5.89 17.05 11.69
N ILE A 136 -6.47 16.18 12.52
CA ILE A 136 -6.26 14.72 12.46
C ILE A 136 -6.79 14.19 11.12
N LEU A 137 -8.02 14.55 10.77
CA LEU A 137 -8.61 14.11 9.50
C LEU A 137 -7.80 14.60 8.29
N GLN A 138 -7.36 15.86 8.30
CA GLN A 138 -6.54 16.41 7.21
C GLN A 138 -5.22 15.66 7.06
N ASN A 139 -4.60 15.25 8.18
CA ASN A 139 -3.38 14.48 8.16
C ASN A 139 -3.62 13.07 7.61
N ASP A 140 -4.68 12.39 8.05
CA ASP A 140 -5.05 11.06 7.55
C ASP A 140 -5.36 11.09 6.04
N MET A 141 -6.00 12.16 5.55
CA MET A 141 -6.27 12.34 4.11
C MET A 141 -4.99 12.57 3.29
N LYS A 142 -3.99 13.27 3.84
CA LYS A 142 -2.67 13.41 3.18
C LYS A 142 -1.96 12.06 3.10
N VAL A 143 -1.97 11.32 4.20
CA VAL A 143 -1.40 9.97 4.27
C VAL A 143 -2.10 9.01 3.30
N LEU A 144 -3.43 9.11 3.16
CA LEU A 144 -4.17 8.36 2.16
C LEU A 144 -3.70 8.72 0.74
N LEU A 145 -3.57 10.01 0.43
CA LEU A 145 -3.09 10.45 -0.88
C LEU A 145 -1.71 9.89 -1.19
N ASP A 146 -0.78 9.97 -0.23
CA ASP A 146 0.57 9.41 -0.37
C ASP A 146 0.51 7.90 -0.64
N GLY A 147 -0.35 7.17 0.08
CA GLY A 147 -0.52 5.73 -0.15
C GLY A 147 -1.16 5.38 -1.47
N VAL A 148 -2.05 6.22 -1.98
CA VAL A 148 -2.58 6.08 -3.34
C VAL A 148 -1.44 6.25 -4.34
N LEU A 149 -0.65 7.32 -4.21
CA LEU A 149 0.49 7.59 -5.09
C LEU A 149 1.52 6.45 -5.07
N ILE A 150 1.89 5.94 -3.90
CA ILE A 150 2.80 4.80 -3.74
C ILE A 150 2.23 3.54 -4.42
N SER A 151 0.93 3.28 -4.26
CA SER A 151 0.27 2.13 -4.88
C SER A 151 0.26 2.24 -6.41
N PHE A 152 -0.10 3.42 -6.95
CA PHE A 152 -0.06 3.69 -8.39
C PHE A 152 1.35 3.59 -8.96
N PHE A 153 2.34 4.14 -8.27
CA PHE A 153 3.74 4.06 -8.67
C PHE A 153 4.22 2.61 -8.69
N SER A 154 3.87 1.82 -7.68
CA SER A 154 4.21 0.40 -7.60
C SER A 154 3.61 -0.37 -8.79
N LEU A 155 2.35 -0.10 -9.14
CA LEU A 155 1.72 -0.71 -10.30
C LEU A 155 2.37 -0.26 -11.62
N LEU A 156 2.65 1.03 -11.77
CA LEU A 156 3.31 1.59 -12.95
C LEU A 156 4.66 0.93 -13.19
N CYS A 157 5.49 0.79 -12.15
CA CYS A 157 6.78 0.10 -12.23
C CYS A 157 6.62 -1.32 -12.77
N LEU A 158 5.64 -2.09 -12.28
CA LEU A 158 5.41 -3.45 -12.76
C LEU A 158 4.88 -3.51 -14.19
N VAL A 159 4.00 -2.59 -14.58
CA VAL A 159 3.52 -2.48 -15.96
C VAL A 159 4.70 -2.19 -16.90
N LEU A 160 5.56 -1.23 -16.56
CA LEU A 160 6.75 -0.90 -17.35
C LEU A 160 7.73 -2.08 -17.44
N LEU A 161 7.99 -2.77 -16.33
CA LEU A 161 8.84 -3.95 -16.28
C LEU A 161 8.28 -5.09 -17.15
N SER A 162 6.97 -5.33 -17.07
CA SER A 162 6.31 -6.37 -17.89
C SER A 162 6.42 -6.07 -19.39
N TYR A 163 6.29 -4.79 -19.77
CA TYR A 163 6.44 -4.34 -21.15
C TYR A 163 7.88 -4.46 -21.65
N ALA A 164 8.85 -4.02 -20.85
CA ALA A 164 10.27 -4.17 -21.16
C ALA A 164 10.65 -5.65 -21.33
N TRP A 165 10.19 -6.51 -20.43
CA TRP A 165 10.43 -7.95 -20.49
C TRP A 165 9.83 -8.60 -21.75
N ALA A 166 8.59 -8.25 -22.10
CA ALA A 166 7.94 -8.75 -23.31
C ALA A 166 8.70 -8.33 -24.59
N ARG A 167 9.26 -7.12 -24.63
CA ARG A 167 10.08 -6.64 -25.75
C ARG A 167 11.40 -7.40 -25.87
N VAL A 168 12.10 -7.63 -24.77
CA VAL A 168 13.35 -8.41 -24.75
C VAL A 168 13.11 -9.84 -25.23
N ARG A 169 12.01 -10.47 -24.82
CA ARG A 169 11.68 -11.84 -25.25
C ARG A 169 11.38 -11.94 -26.75
N LYS A 170 10.66 -10.96 -27.31
CA LYS A 170 10.35 -10.91 -28.76
C LYS A 170 11.59 -10.68 -29.62
N GLY A 171 12.62 -10.00 -29.12
CA GLY A 171 13.88 -9.81 -29.85
C GLY A 171 14.82 -11.03 -29.83
N ARG A 172 14.49 -12.08 -29.06
CA ARG A 172 15.26 -13.34 -28.99
C ARG A 172 14.60 -14.50 -29.73
N ALA A 173 13.37 -14.34 -30.22
CA ALA A 173 12.61 -15.32 -30.98
C ALA A 173 12.65 -14.96 -32.46
#